data_AF-A0A103EHW9-F1
#
_entry.id   AF-A0A103EHW9-F1
#
_cell.length_a   1.000
_cell.length_b   1.000
_cell.length_c   1.000
_cell.angle_alpha   90.00
_cell.angle_beta   90.00
_cell.angle_gamma   90.00
#
_symmetry.space_group_name_H-M   'P 1'
#
loop_
_entity.id
_entity.type
_entity.pdbx_description
1 polymer ?
#
loop_
_entity_poly.entity_id
_entity_poly.type
_entity_poly.pdbx_seq_one_letter_code
_entity_poly.pdbx_strand_id
1 'polypeptide(L)'
;MIHFEIEWGDLRRIGDELQASEKQIVFALHRSLHRTASKLRMLSARGLRDELELKRMNALRKRLKSIKLRKGAGEGVQLWYGLNDMPVSWFKGRPVKTATGARFRGHDFPGAFVARSRYGKGKTIFKRTGKSRLHIEEQLMPIKDQADVFVEDKIFVQVEQIFWPLFRRELEARVKYRIGAA
;
A
#
# COMPACT_ATOMS: atom_id res chain seq x y z
N MET A 1 -9.55 -7.65 -1.19
CA MET A 1 -9.35 -7.32 0.25
C MET A 1 -8.75 -8.56 0.85
N ILE A 2 -7.61 -8.45 1.55
CA ILE A 2 -6.90 -9.61 2.08
C ILE A 2 -6.75 -9.47 3.59
N HIS A 3 -6.90 -10.61 4.27
CA HIS A 3 -6.96 -10.74 5.71
C HIS A 3 -5.76 -11.53 6.20
N PHE A 4 -5.15 -11.04 7.27
CA PHE A 4 -4.23 -11.80 8.09
C PHE A 4 -4.91 -12.04 9.44
N GLU A 5 -5.09 -13.31 9.78
CA GLU A 5 -5.74 -13.75 11.01
C GLU A 5 -4.70 -14.25 11.99
N ILE A 6 -4.87 -13.87 13.25
CA ILE A 6 -4.00 -14.32 14.34
C ILE A 6 -4.87 -15.07 15.33
N GLU A 7 -4.48 -16.31 15.62
CA GLU A 7 -5.15 -17.11 16.62
C GLU A 7 -4.72 -16.71 18.03
N TRP A 8 -5.68 -16.61 18.94
CA TRP A 8 -5.41 -16.29 20.34
C TRP A 8 -4.49 -17.33 21.01
N GLY A 9 -4.59 -18.60 20.60
CA GLY A 9 -3.74 -19.68 21.11
C GLY A 9 -2.25 -19.45 20.85
N ASP A 10 -1.88 -18.94 19.68
CA ASP A 10 -0.49 -18.64 19.33
C ASP A 10 0.07 -17.49 20.17
N LEU A 11 -0.73 -16.45 20.36
CA LEU A 11 -0.39 -15.29 21.20
C LEU A 11 -0.19 -15.71 22.66
N ARG A 12 -1.07 -16.58 23.16
CA ARG A 12 -1.01 -17.10 24.53
C ARG A 12 0.21 -17.97 24.75
N ARG A 13 0.58 -18.83 23.80
CA ARG A 13 1.79 -19.67 23.88
C ARG A 13 3.05 -18.82 24.13
N ILE A 14 3.23 -17.75 23.34
CA ILE A 14 4.36 -16.83 23.50
C ILE A 14 4.26 -16.04 24.82
N GLY A 15 3.04 -15.71 25.24
CA GLY A 15 2.80 -15.06 26.53
C GLY A 15 3.20 -15.94 27.72
N ASP A 16 2.81 -17.21 27.70
CA ASP A 16 3.13 -18.19 28.73
C ASP A 16 4.65 -18.43 28.83
N GLU A 17 5.34 -18.54 27.68
CA GLU A 17 6.81 -18.61 27.61
C GLU A 17 7.50 -17.43 28.31
N LEU A 18 6.90 -16.24 28.24
CA LEU A 18 7.45 -15.01 28.80
C LEU A 18 6.83 -14.64 30.16
N GLN A 19 5.96 -15.49 30.73
CA GLN A 19 5.20 -15.21 31.96
C GLN A 19 4.43 -13.87 31.89
N ALA A 20 3.91 -13.53 30.71
CA ALA A 20 3.18 -12.30 30.49
C ALA A 20 1.73 -12.41 30.96
N SER A 21 1.17 -11.31 31.47
CA SER A 21 -0.27 -11.25 31.74
C SER A 21 -1.07 -11.14 30.44
N GLU A 22 -2.32 -11.59 30.46
CA GLU A 22 -3.24 -11.45 29.31
C GLU A 22 -3.35 -10.00 28.83
N LYS A 23 -3.35 -9.04 29.75
CA LYS A 23 -3.39 -7.61 29.44
C LYS A 23 -2.13 -7.16 28.68
N GLN A 24 -0.96 -7.70 29.03
CA GLN A 24 0.28 -7.43 28.30
C GLN A 24 0.25 -8.03 26.89
N ILE A 25 -0.31 -9.23 26.72
CA ILE A 25 -0.51 -9.87 25.41
C ILE A 25 -1.38 -8.98 24.52
N VAL A 26 -2.55 -8.55 24.98
CA VAL A 26 -3.46 -7.68 24.22
C VAL A 26 -2.78 -6.36 23.83
N PHE A 27 -2.05 -5.72 24.76
CA PHE A 27 -1.36 -4.48 24.43
C PHE A 27 -0.18 -4.68 23.45
N ALA A 28 0.57 -5.77 23.59
CA ALA A 28 1.64 -6.11 22.65
C ALA A 28 1.08 -6.38 21.26
N LEU A 29 -0.05 -7.09 21.18
CA LEU A 29 -0.80 -7.36 19.96
C LEU A 29 -1.20 -6.06 19.27
N HIS A 30 -1.96 -5.18 19.94
CA HIS A 30 -2.37 -3.89 19.36
C HIS A 30 -1.17 -3.08 18.82
N ARG A 31 -0.08 -3.02 19.58
CA ARG A 31 1.10 -2.24 19.19
C ARG A 31 1.87 -2.86 18.03
N SER A 32 2.02 -4.19 18.02
CA SER A 32 2.68 -4.94 16.96
C SER A 32 1.88 -4.92 15.66
N LEU A 33 0.54 -5.04 15.70
CA LEU A 33 -0.33 -4.85 14.53
C LEU A 33 -0.14 -3.47 13.90
N HIS A 34 -0.10 -2.42 14.73
CA HIS A 34 0.12 -1.05 14.23
C HIS A 34 1.50 -0.87 13.57
N ARG A 35 2.55 -1.44 14.16
CA ARG A 35 3.90 -1.40 13.59
C ARG A 35 4.00 -2.21 12.30
N THR A 36 3.36 -3.38 12.26
CA THR A 36 3.26 -4.25 11.09
C THR A 36 2.58 -3.54 9.93
N ALA A 37 1.40 -2.95 10.16
CA ALA A 37 0.69 -2.18 9.14
C ALA A 37 1.54 -1.00 8.60
N SER A 38 2.27 -0.31 9.48
CA SER A 38 3.18 0.78 9.08
C SER A 38 4.34 0.28 8.23
N LYS A 39 4.93 -0.87 8.59
CA LYS A 39 6.02 -1.51 7.85
C LYS A 39 5.54 -1.98 6.48
N LEU A 40 4.40 -2.68 6.42
CA LEU A 40 3.79 -3.17 5.18
C LEU A 40 3.45 -2.02 4.24
N ARG A 41 2.90 -0.91 4.75
CA ARG A 41 2.65 0.30 3.94
C ARG A 41 3.93 0.85 3.33
N MET A 42 5.03 0.87 4.09
CA MET A 42 6.32 1.35 3.61
C MET A 42 6.91 0.42 2.54
N LEU A 43 6.87 -0.90 2.78
CA LEU A 43 7.33 -1.91 1.82
C LEU A 43 6.49 -1.87 0.54
N SER A 44 5.17 -1.82 0.66
CA SER A 44 4.24 -1.66 -0.46
C SER A 44 4.56 -0.42 -1.28
N ALA A 45 4.72 0.74 -0.65
CA ALA A 45 4.99 1.99 -1.36
C ALA A 45 6.31 1.97 -2.13
N ARG A 46 7.32 1.29 -1.57
CA ARG A 46 8.63 1.14 -2.22
C ARG A 46 8.55 0.14 -3.37
N GLY A 47 8.01 -1.05 -3.11
CA GLY A 47 7.86 -2.11 -4.09
C GLY A 47 7.02 -1.67 -5.29
N LEU A 48 5.82 -1.13 -5.05
CA LEU A 48 4.94 -0.64 -6.11
C LEU A 48 5.53 0.53 -6.91
N ARG A 49 6.39 1.37 -6.29
CA ARG A 49 7.08 2.43 -7.05
C ARG A 49 7.99 1.80 -8.10
N ASP A 50 8.69 0.74 -7.72
CA ASP A 50 9.67 0.08 -8.59
C ASP A 50 8.96 -0.76 -9.65
N GLU A 51 7.99 -1.58 -9.23
CA GLU A 51 7.16 -2.43 -10.08
C GLU A 51 6.40 -1.63 -11.16
N LEU A 52 5.72 -0.56 -10.76
CA LEU A 52 4.96 0.29 -11.69
C LEU A 52 5.86 1.30 -12.43
N GLU A 53 7.17 1.32 -12.15
CA GLU A 53 8.13 2.29 -12.67
C GLU A 53 7.72 3.76 -12.44
N LEU A 54 7.29 4.11 -11.24
CA LEU A 54 6.87 5.47 -10.91
C LEU A 54 8.07 6.40 -10.70
N LYS A 55 7.88 7.67 -11.06
CA LYS A 55 8.87 8.73 -10.82
C LYS A 55 9.01 9.10 -9.35
N ARG A 56 7.91 9.05 -8.58
CA ARG A 56 7.85 9.55 -7.19
C ARG A 56 7.07 8.61 -6.29
N MET A 57 7.63 8.32 -5.12
CA MET A 57 7.00 7.48 -4.10
C MET A 57 5.82 8.16 -3.38
N ASN A 58 5.86 9.48 -3.21
CA ASN A 58 4.87 10.21 -2.41
C ASN A 58 3.44 10.10 -2.98
N ALA A 59 3.32 9.92 -4.29
CA ALA A 59 2.07 9.63 -4.98
C ALA A 59 1.39 8.38 -4.41
N LEU A 60 2.13 7.26 -4.29
CA LEU A 60 1.62 6.02 -3.72
C LEU A 60 1.37 6.15 -2.21
N ARG A 61 2.27 6.79 -1.48
CA ARG A 61 2.14 6.92 -0.02
C ARG A 61 0.83 7.57 0.41
N LYS A 62 0.30 8.54 -0.34
CA LYS A 62 -1.00 9.17 -0.03
C LYS A 62 -2.19 8.26 -0.32
N ARG A 63 -2.02 7.26 -1.18
CA ARG A 63 -3.07 6.39 -1.72
C ARG A 63 -3.17 5.04 -1.01
N LEU A 64 -2.07 4.56 -0.43
CA LEU A 64 -2.09 3.40 0.46
C LEU A 64 -2.71 3.81 1.80
N LYS A 65 -3.81 3.19 2.23
CA LYS A 65 -4.37 3.39 3.57
C LYS A 65 -4.40 2.06 4.30
N SER A 66 -3.64 1.94 5.39
CA SER A 66 -3.82 0.83 6.32
C SER A 66 -5.14 1.02 7.07
N ILE A 67 -6.06 0.06 7.00
CA ILE A 67 -7.33 0.09 7.74
C ILE A 67 -7.19 -0.89 8.90
N LYS A 68 -7.39 -0.43 10.13
CA LYS A 68 -7.43 -1.33 11.29
C LYS A 68 -8.67 -2.21 11.15
N LEU A 69 -8.54 -3.53 11.36
CA LEU A 69 -9.72 -4.33 11.68
C LEU A 69 -10.19 -3.98 13.09
N ARG A 70 -11.51 -3.92 13.26
CA ARG A 70 -12.20 -3.71 14.54
C ARG A 70 -12.55 -5.08 15.13
N LYS A 71 -12.56 -5.14 16.47
CA LYS A 71 -12.84 -6.32 17.32
C LYS A 71 -13.97 -7.23 16.80
N GLY A 72 -13.69 -8.53 16.77
CA GLY A 72 -14.57 -9.66 16.40
C GLY A 72 -13.80 -10.98 16.60
N ALA A 73 -14.28 -12.11 16.04
CA ALA A 73 -13.76 -13.48 16.25
C ALA A 73 -12.28 -13.75 15.83
N GLY A 74 -11.52 -12.70 15.50
CA GLY A 74 -10.07 -12.73 15.31
C GLY A 74 -9.52 -11.30 15.35
N GLU A 75 -8.37 -11.10 16.02
CA GLU A 75 -7.62 -9.84 15.90
C GLU A 75 -6.67 -9.94 14.70
N GLY A 76 -6.76 -8.98 13.77
CA GLY A 76 -6.02 -9.04 12.51
C GLY A 76 -5.64 -7.67 11.96
N VAL A 77 -4.84 -7.67 10.89
CA VAL A 77 -4.47 -6.45 10.14
C VAL A 77 -5.13 -6.52 8.76
N GLN A 78 -5.82 -5.44 8.40
CA GLN A 78 -6.31 -5.22 7.04
C GLN A 78 -5.52 -4.09 6.38
N LEU A 79 -5.20 -4.25 5.10
CA LEU A 79 -4.61 -3.18 4.31
C LEU A 79 -5.55 -2.84 3.16
N TRP A 80 -5.85 -1.54 3.02
CA TRP A 80 -6.60 -1.02 1.90
C TRP A 80 -5.67 -0.28 0.94
N TYR A 81 -5.72 -0.72 -0.30
CA TYR A 81 -4.89 -0.18 -1.36
C TYR A 81 -5.79 0.65 -2.28
N GLY A 82 -5.63 1.97 -2.26
CA GLY A 82 -6.33 2.89 -3.16
C GLY A 82 -5.70 2.91 -4.56
N LEU A 83 -5.77 1.77 -5.26
CA LEU A 83 -5.06 1.50 -6.52
C LEU A 83 -5.87 1.85 -7.78
N ASN A 84 -6.65 2.94 -7.73
CA ASN A 84 -7.27 3.48 -8.94
C ASN A 84 -6.20 3.82 -10.00
N ASP A 85 -6.63 4.05 -11.23
CA ASP A 85 -5.73 4.47 -12.30
C ASP A 85 -4.97 5.75 -11.93
N MET A 86 -3.78 5.90 -12.51
CA MET A 86 -2.88 7.02 -12.18
C MET A 86 -2.52 7.84 -13.40
N PRO A 87 -2.29 9.16 -13.27
CA PRO A 87 -1.94 10.00 -14.41
C PRO A 87 -0.66 9.53 -15.10
N VAL A 88 -0.64 9.54 -16.44
CA VAL A 88 0.52 9.15 -17.26
C VAL A 88 1.81 9.88 -16.84
N SER A 89 1.72 11.15 -16.41
CA SER A 89 2.90 11.93 -16.00
C SER A 89 3.65 11.34 -14.79
N TRP A 90 3.00 10.49 -13.99
CA TRP A 90 3.58 9.93 -12.76
C TRP A 90 4.54 8.77 -13.03
N PHE A 91 4.44 8.15 -14.21
CA PHE A 91 5.25 7.02 -14.63
C PHE A 91 6.53 7.47 -15.32
N LYS A 92 7.59 6.66 -15.22
CA LYS A 92 8.79 6.79 -16.05
C LYS A 92 8.45 6.43 -17.51
N GLY A 93 9.27 6.91 -18.43
CA GLY A 93 9.06 6.76 -19.87
C GLY A 93 8.65 8.05 -20.56
N ARG A 94 8.46 7.97 -21.88
CA ARG A 94 8.15 9.11 -22.75
C ARG A 94 6.87 8.81 -23.55
N PRO A 95 5.84 9.67 -23.46
CA PRO A 95 4.67 9.55 -24.32
C PRO A 95 5.03 9.89 -25.76
N VAL A 96 4.46 9.14 -26.70
CA VAL A 96 4.70 9.27 -28.14
C VAL A 96 3.40 9.69 -28.83
N LYS A 97 3.48 10.63 -29.77
CA LYS A 97 2.34 11.02 -30.61
C LYS A 97 2.16 9.96 -31.70
N THR A 98 0.92 9.53 -31.92
CA THR A 98 0.55 8.63 -33.03
C THR A 98 -0.34 9.38 -34.03
N ALA A 99 -0.62 8.78 -35.18
CA ALA A 99 -1.49 9.39 -36.19
C ALA A 99 -2.91 9.65 -35.65
N THR A 100 -3.42 8.75 -34.81
CA THR A 100 -4.78 8.77 -34.28
C THR A 100 -4.86 9.23 -32.81
N GLY A 101 -3.72 9.54 -32.18
CA GLY A 101 -3.71 10.01 -30.79
C GLY A 101 -2.33 10.02 -30.15
N ALA A 102 -2.20 9.29 -29.04
CA ALA A 102 -0.94 9.13 -28.32
C ALA A 102 -0.77 7.70 -27.79
N ARG A 103 0.48 7.33 -27.50
CA ARG A 103 0.85 6.02 -26.95
C ARG A 103 1.80 6.18 -25.76
N PHE A 104 1.66 5.32 -24.76
CA PHE A 104 2.58 5.24 -23.62
C PHE A 104 2.66 3.82 -23.05
N ARG A 105 3.88 3.27 -22.92
CA ARG A 105 4.17 1.93 -22.37
C ARG A 105 3.26 0.81 -22.91
N GLY A 106 3.03 0.79 -24.22
CA GLY A 106 2.18 -0.23 -24.87
C GLY A 106 0.67 0.07 -24.82
N HIS A 107 0.24 1.13 -24.13
CA HIS A 107 -1.15 1.57 -24.12
C HIS A 107 -1.40 2.67 -25.15
N ASP A 108 -2.43 2.49 -25.96
CA ASP A 108 -2.91 3.48 -26.91
C ASP A 108 -4.01 4.34 -26.31
N PHE A 109 -3.95 5.64 -26.61
CA PHE A 109 -4.91 6.66 -26.17
C PHE A 109 -5.51 7.35 -27.41
N PRO A 110 -6.58 6.79 -28.01
CA PRO A 110 -7.20 7.34 -29.21
C PRO A 110 -7.79 8.73 -28.97
N GLY A 111 -7.55 9.65 -29.90
CA GLY A 111 -7.99 11.05 -29.83
C GLY A 111 -7.29 11.88 -28.76
N ALA A 112 -6.26 11.33 -28.10
CA ALA A 112 -5.45 12.04 -27.12
C ALA A 112 -4.24 12.71 -27.79
N PHE A 113 -3.62 13.66 -27.11
CA PHE A 113 -2.45 14.38 -27.62
C PHE A 113 -1.38 14.51 -26.54
N VAL A 114 -0.13 14.58 -26.97
CA VAL A 114 1.03 14.75 -26.09
C VAL A 114 1.28 16.23 -25.86
N ALA A 115 1.28 16.67 -24.60
CA ALA A 115 1.64 18.04 -24.23
C ALA A 115 2.45 18.07 -22.93
N ARG A 116 3.05 19.24 -22.63
CA ARG A 116 3.80 19.42 -21.38
C ARG A 116 2.84 19.45 -20.19
N SER A 117 3.10 18.63 -19.17
CA SER A 117 2.33 18.69 -17.94
C SER A 117 2.63 19.98 -17.19
N ARG A 118 1.61 20.60 -16.61
CA ARG A 118 1.77 21.75 -15.69
C ARG A 118 2.21 21.31 -14.29
N TYR A 119 1.83 20.10 -13.89
CA TYR A 119 2.07 19.56 -12.53
C TYR A 119 3.26 18.58 -12.48
N GLY A 120 3.55 17.91 -13.60
CA GLY A 120 4.65 16.98 -13.76
C GLY A 120 5.86 17.59 -14.45
N LYS A 121 7.07 17.10 -14.12
CA LYS A 121 8.27 17.39 -14.92
C LYS A 121 8.19 16.55 -16.21
N GLY A 122 7.81 17.16 -17.33
CA GLY A 122 7.89 16.55 -18.66
C GLY A 122 6.59 16.56 -19.47
N LYS A 123 6.56 15.75 -20.54
CA LYS A 123 5.38 15.53 -21.38
C LYS A 123 4.45 14.48 -20.76
N THR A 124 3.16 14.63 -20.99
CA THR A 124 2.10 13.67 -20.63
C THR A 124 1.06 13.62 -21.75
N ILE A 125 0.03 12.78 -21.57
CA ILE A 125 -1.06 12.58 -22.52
C ILE A 125 -2.31 13.24 -21.97
N PHE A 126 -2.94 14.07 -22.80
CA PHE A 126 -4.21 14.72 -22.50
C PHE A 126 -5.26 14.34 -23.52
N LYS A 127 -6.53 14.32 -23.11
CA LYS A 127 -7.66 14.17 -24.02
C LYS A 127 -8.69 15.25 -23.74
N ARG A 128 -9.32 15.73 -24.81
CA ARG A 128 -10.42 16.68 -24.70
C ARG A 128 -11.69 15.92 -24.33
N THR A 129 -12.33 16.29 -23.23
CA THR A 129 -13.55 15.64 -22.70
C THR A 129 -14.83 16.40 -23.04
N GLY A 130 -14.73 17.63 -23.55
CA GLY A 130 -15.89 18.40 -24.00
C GLY A 130 -15.55 19.52 -24.99
N LYS A 131 -16.60 20.22 -25.44
CA LYS A 131 -16.48 21.28 -26.47
C LYS A 131 -15.86 22.58 -25.92
N SER A 132 -15.96 22.80 -24.61
CA SER A 132 -15.39 23.98 -23.95
C SER A 132 -13.86 23.99 -23.98
N ARG A 133 -13.28 25.20 -24.02
CA ARG A 133 -11.81 25.40 -24.13
C ARG A 133 -11.01 24.67 -23.04
N LEU A 134 -11.55 24.56 -21.82
CA LEU A 134 -10.86 24.03 -20.64
C LEU A 134 -11.18 22.57 -20.29
N HIS A 135 -11.98 21.86 -21.10
CA HIS A 135 -12.29 20.44 -20.87
C HIS A 135 -11.18 19.55 -21.43
N ILE A 136 -10.01 19.60 -20.79
CA ILE A 136 -8.82 18.82 -21.15
C ILE A 136 -8.35 18.09 -19.89
N GLU A 137 -8.37 16.77 -19.93
CA GLU A 137 -8.02 15.91 -18.80
C GLU A 137 -6.78 15.07 -19.12
N GLU A 138 -5.92 14.92 -18.12
CA GLU A 138 -4.77 14.02 -18.22
C GLU A 138 -5.27 12.58 -18.25
N GLN A 139 -4.75 11.79 -19.19
CA GLN A 139 -5.12 10.38 -19.29
C GLN A 139 -4.48 9.56 -18.18
N LEU A 140 -5.18 8.51 -17.77
CA LEU A 140 -4.78 7.63 -16.69
C LEU A 140 -4.25 6.31 -17.25
N MET A 141 -3.28 5.73 -16.55
CA MET A 141 -2.77 4.39 -16.76
C MET A 141 -3.48 3.41 -15.84
N PRO A 142 -3.97 2.28 -16.38
CA PRO A 142 -4.45 1.19 -15.55
C PRO A 142 -3.27 0.61 -14.78
N ILE A 143 -3.40 0.52 -13.47
CA ILE A 143 -2.37 -0.09 -12.60
C ILE A 143 -2.92 -1.13 -11.65
N LYS A 144 -4.25 -1.22 -11.54
CA LYS A 144 -4.90 -1.96 -10.48
C LYS A 144 -4.46 -3.41 -10.47
N ASP A 145 -4.56 -4.09 -11.60
CA ASP A 145 -4.28 -5.53 -11.69
C ASP A 145 -2.80 -5.84 -11.39
N GLN A 146 -1.87 -5.09 -12.00
CA GLN A 146 -0.44 -5.25 -11.71
C GLN A 146 -0.10 -4.97 -10.24
N ALA A 147 -0.71 -3.92 -9.67
CA ALA A 147 -0.45 -3.53 -8.30
C ALA A 147 -1.08 -4.51 -7.29
N ASP A 148 -2.26 -5.05 -7.57
CA ASP A 148 -2.90 -6.08 -6.77
C ASP A 148 -2.00 -7.33 -6.76
N VAL A 149 -1.67 -7.90 -7.92
CA VAL A 149 -0.78 -9.08 -8.03
C VAL A 149 0.52 -8.88 -7.25
N PHE A 150 1.18 -7.73 -7.39
CA PHE A 150 2.41 -7.44 -6.66
C PHE A 150 2.20 -7.44 -5.14
N VAL A 151 1.12 -6.81 -4.68
CA VAL A 151 0.81 -6.71 -3.25
C VAL A 151 0.50 -8.10 -2.67
N GLU A 152 -0.30 -8.90 -3.37
CA GLU A 152 -0.65 -10.28 -3.02
C GLU A 152 0.59 -11.16 -2.93
N ASP A 153 1.37 -11.23 -4.00
CA ASP A 153 2.47 -12.20 -4.10
C ASP A 153 3.72 -11.79 -3.33
N LYS A 154 3.96 -10.48 -3.15
CA LYS A 154 5.23 -9.98 -2.61
C LYS A 154 5.10 -9.35 -1.24
N ILE A 155 3.99 -8.68 -0.93
CA ILE A 155 3.88 -7.95 0.33
C ILE A 155 3.16 -8.79 1.38
N PHE A 156 2.03 -9.42 1.04
CA PHE A 156 1.23 -10.13 2.03
C PHE A 156 1.92 -11.39 2.58
N VAL A 157 2.74 -12.06 1.77
CA VAL A 157 3.58 -13.19 2.22
C VAL A 157 4.56 -12.82 3.35
N GLN A 158 4.84 -11.53 3.57
CA GLN A 158 5.77 -11.06 4.61
C GLN A 158 5.07 -10.71 5.93
N VAL A 159 3.73 -10.75 6.00
CA VAL A 159 2.98 -10.25 7.16
C VAL A 159 3.40 -10.97 8.44
N GLU A 160 3.42 -12.30 8.44
CA GLU A 160 3.80 -13.11 9.60
C GLU A 160 5.25 -12.89 10.02
N GLN A 161 6.17 -12.92 9.03
CA GLN A 161 7.60 -12.67 9.26
C GLN A 161 7.87 -11.29 9.86
N ILE A 162 7.01 -10.31 9.60
CA ILE A 162 7.12 -8.98 10.19
C ILE A 162 6.43 -8.93 11.56
N PHE A 163 5.25 -9.54 11.68
CA PHE A 163 4.40 -9.46 12.85
C PHE A 163 5.02 -10.15 14.07
N TRP A 164 5.36 -11.43 13.96
CA TRP A 164 5.77 -12.24 15.11
C TRP A 164 7.01 -11.71 15.82
N PRO A 165 8.08 -11.28 15.12
CA PRO A 165 9.23 -10.66 15.78
C PRO A 165 8.89 -9.34 16.47
N LEU A 166 7.99 -8.54 15.89
CA LEU A 166 7.54 -7.29 16.50
C LEU A 166 6.69 -7.54 17.74
N PHE A 167 5.83 -8.56 17.71
CA PHE A 167 5.01 -8.97 18.84
C PHE A 167 5.86 -9.47 19.99
N ARG A 168 6.75 -10.46 19.75
CA ARG A 168 7.66 -11.00 20.77
C ARG A 168 8.48 -9.90 21.43
N ARG A 169 9.12 -9.03 20.65
CA ARG A 169 9.94 -7.92 21.19
C ARG A 169 9.12 -6.94 22.03
N GLU A 170 7.89 -6.64 21.62
CA GLU A 170 6.99 -5.75 22.37
C GLU A 170 6.52 -6.39 23.67
N LEU A 171 6.25 -7.70 23.67
CA LEU A 171 5.84 -8.45 24.85
C LEU A 171 7.00 -8.59 25.85
N GLU A 172 8.20 -8.95 25.38
CA GLU A 172 9.42 -9.00 26.19
C GLU A 172 9.67 -7.65 26.90
N ALA A 173 9.53 -6.54 26.18
CA ALA A 173 9.69 -5.21 26.77
C ALA A 173 8.63 -4.95 27.85
N ARG A 174 7.38 -5.33 27.61
CA ARG A 174 6.29 -5.14 28.59
C ARG A 174 6.51 -5.95 29.86
N VAL A 175 6.92 -7.21 29.72
CA VAL A 175 7.25 -8.08 30.86
C VAL A 175 8.43 -7.49 31.64
N LYS A 176 9.54 -7.19 30.95
CA LYS A 176 10.77 -6.66 31.56
C LYS A 176 10.53 -5.38 32.36
N TYR A 177 9.73 -4.46 31.82
CA TYR A 177 9.44 -3.17 32.45
C TYR A 177 8.12 -3.15 33.24
N ARG A 178 7.45 -4.31 33.40
CA ARG A 178 6.14 -4.46 34.08
C ARG A 178 5.06 -3.50 33.57
N ILE A 179 5.12 -3.14 32.28
CA ILE A 179 4.16 -2.22 31.66
C ILE A 179 2.84 -2.96 31.44
N GLY A 180 1.75 -2.47 32.03
CA GLY A 180 0.40 -3.04 31.85
C GLY A 180 0.20 -4.39 32.54
N ALA A 181 0.93 -4.67 33.63
CA ALA A 181 0.84 -5.90 34.42
C ALA A 181 -0.40 -5.96 35.34
N ALA A 182 -1.01 -4.80 35.65
CA ALA A 182 -2.28 -4.65 36.38
C ALA A 182 -3.34 -4.08 35.42
#